data_AF-A0A840ZNG9-F1
#
_entry.id   AF-A0A840ZNG9-F1
#
_cell.length_a   1.000
_cell.length_b   1.000
_cell.length_c   1.000
_cell.angle_alpha   90.00
_cell.angle_beta   90.00
_cell.angle_gamma   90.00
#
_symmetry.space_group_name_H-M   'P 1'
#
loop_
_entity.id
_entity.type
_entity.pdbx_description
1 polymer ?
#
loop_
_entity_poly.entity_id
_entity_poly.type
_entity_poly.pdbx_seq_one_letter_code
_entity_poly.pdbx_strand_id
1 'polypeptide(L)'
;MFQRISEFHSACPIAEMENGPFARWIDLSGGHDTQGLVTFEKPIVWLRQSTAQAVVLDVHGEVALEGVHHNDAYGFLKSIEGATENAVKMAESFAAKSDSAITVEVWLTVKEIPAVSAPSPHARKGAPARYLSVPEDWCRPDDPVLKARATGATPQERAALPPPSFIRERVLFKAVTWSSRKAPPDWEQMRSDACARAYDGTLTAAA
;
A
#
# COMPACT_ATOMS: atom_id res chain seq x y z
N MET A 1 5.45 -7.71 -27.93
CA MET A 1 4.09 -7.70 -27.35
C MET A 1 3.99 -6.45 -26.48
N PHE A 2 3.24 -5.42 -26.88
CA PHE A 2 3.10 -4.22 -26.05
C PHE A 2 2.19 -4.56 -24.87
N GLN A 3 2.75 -4.59 -23.66
CA GLN A 3 1.99 -4.73 -22.43
C GLN A 3 0.97 -3.58 -22.40
N ARG A 4 -0.32 -3.91 -22.36
CA ARG A 4 -1.36 -2.88 -22.14
C ARG A 4 -1.03 -2.23 -20.81
N ILE A 5 -0.68 -0.95 -20.83
CA ILE A 5 -0.62 -0.11 -19.64
C ILE A 5 -2.03 -0.13 -19.06
N SER A 6 -2.23 -0.87 -17.96
CA SER A 6 -3.53 -0.94 -17.29
C SER A 6 -3.70 0.31 -16.45
N GLU A 7 -4.34 1.29 -17.06
CA GLU A 7 -4.67 2.52 -16.35
C GLU A 7 -5.62 2.23 -15.20
N PHE A 8 -5.45 2.98 -14.11
CA PHE A 8 -6.33 2.90 -12.97
C PHE A 8 -6.73 4.30 -12.51
N HIS A 9 -7.87 4.38 -11.83
CA HIS A 9 -8.37 5.60 -11.22
C HIS A 9 -8.24 5.46 -9.71
N SER A 10 -7.79 6.52 -9.05
CA SER A 10 -7.73 6.55 -7.59
C SER A 10 -8.07 7.94 -7.07
N ALA A 11 -8.87 7.97 -6.00
CA ALA A 11 -9.12 9.17 -5.21
C ALA A 11 -8.15 9.32 -4.02
N CYS A 12 -7.13 8.47 -3.94
CA CYS A 12 -6.08 8.59 -2.93
C CYS A 12 -5.30 9.90 -3.11
N PRO A 13 -4.99 10.63 -2.03
CA PRO A 13 -4.23 11.85 -2.10
C PRO A 13 -2.78 11.57 -2.52
N ILE A 14 -2.21 12.56 -3.20
CA ILE A 14 -0.80 12.57 -3.55
C ILE A 14 -0.04 13.08 -2.33
N ALA A 15 0.83 12.25 -1.78
CA ALA A 15 1.72 12.61 -0.68
C ALA A 15 2.95 13.39 -1.17
N GLU A 16 3.52 12.93 -2.28
CA GLU A 16 4.76 13.48 -2.85
C GLU A 16 4.74 13.33 -4.37
N MET A 17 5.38 14.28 -5.06
CA MET A 17 5.71 14.18 -6.48
C MET A 17 7.22 14.09 -6.63
N GLU A 18 7.67 13.11 -7.38
CA GLU A 18 9.07 12.89 -7.63
C GLU A 18 9.35 12.89 -9.14
N ASN A 19 10.34 13.69 -9.53
CA ASN A 19 10.96 13.60 -10.85
C ASN A 19 12.39 13.13 -10.64
N GLY A 20 12.74 12.00 -11.22
CA GLY A 20 14.08 11.46 -11.06
C GLY A 20 14.49 10.53 -12.19
N PRO A 21 15.79 10.23 -12.28
CA PRO A 21 16.25 9.18 -13.15
C PRO A 21 15.81 7.84 -12.56
N PHE A 22 15.15 7.05 -13.38
CA PHE A 22 14.77 5.67 -13.10
C PHE A 22 15.47 4.75 -14.07
N ALA A 23 15.57 3.49 -13.69
CA ALA A 23 16.10 2.44 -14.53
C ALA A 23 15.13 1.26 -14.56
N ARG A 24 15.16 0.47 -15.62
CA ARG A 24 14.49 -0.83 -15.71
C ARG A 24 15.25 -1.75 -16.64
N TRP A 25 15.11 -3.05 -16.42
CA TRP A 25 15.63 -4.07 -17.33
C TRP A 25 14.63 -4.32 -18.46
N ILE A 26 15.06 -4.19 -19.71
CA ILE A 26 14.25 -4.57 -20.86
C ILE A 26 14.99 -5.58 -21.73
N ASP A 27 14.22 -6.42 -22.42
CA ASP A 27 14.72 -7.21 -23.54
C ASP A 27 14.94 -6.28 -24.75
N LEU A 28 16.18 -6.21 -25.24
CA LEU A 28 16.61 -5.29 -26.30
C LEU A 28 16.56 -5.91 -27.69
N SER A 29 16.47 -7.23 -27.83
CA SER A 29 16.69 -7.90 -29.13
C SER A 29 15.52 -8.76 -29.60
N GLY A 30 14.43 -8.87 -28.83
CA GLY A 30 13.27 -9.68 -29.22
C GLY A 30 13.54 -11.19 -29.26
N GLY A 31 14.75 -11.58 -28.86
CA GLY A 31 15.18 -12.93 -28.51
C GLY A 31 15.93 -12.84 -27.18
N HIS A 32 15.72 -13.81 -26.30
CA HIS A 32 16.06 -13.79 -24.87
C HIS A 32 17.53 -13.49 -24.48
N ASP A 33 18.44 -13.25 -25.43
CA ASP A 33 19.89 -13.20 -25.23
C ASP A 33 20.48 -11.78 -25.09
N THR A 34 19.67 -10.72 -25.12
CA THR A 34 20.18 -9.36 -24.87
C THR A 34 19.24 -8.56 -23.99
N GLN A 35 19.32 -8.81 -22.67
CA GLN A 35 18.73 -7.92 -21.67
C GLN A 35 19.67 -6.75 -21.40
N GLY A 36 19.14 -5.54 -21.37
CA GLY A 36 19.91 -4.34 -21.06
C GLY A 36 19.23 -3.45 -20.04
N LEU A 37 20.04 -2.75 -19.25
CA LEU A 37 19.58 -1.72 -18.35
C LEU A 37 19.30 -0.44 -19.16
N VAL A 38 18.07 0.06 -19.09
CA VAL A 38 17.70 1.34 -19.70
C VAL A 38 17.37 2.34 -18.62
N THR A 39 18.02 3.49 -18.68
CA THR A 39 17.72 4.65 -17.83
C THR A 39 16.76 5.59 -18.54
N PHE A 40 15.88 6.21 -17.79
CA PHE A 40 14.87 7.14 -18.30
C PHE A 40 14.41 8.10 -17.20
N GLU A 41 13.78 9.20 -17.59
CA GLU A 41 13.18 10.15 -16.67
C GLU A 41 11.66 10.16 -16.83
N LYS A 42 10.95 10.02 -15.72
CA LYS A 42 9.48 10.07 -15.67
C LYS A 42 9.01 10.71 -14.37
N PRO A 43 7.89 11.45 -14.38
CA PRO A 43 7.24 11.88 -13.15
C PRO A 43 6.56 10.68 -12.47
N ILE A 44 6.80 10.53 -11.16
CA ILE A 44 6.10 9.59 -10.29
C ILE A 44 5.35 10.39 -9.22
N VAL A 45 4.14 9.96 -8.90
CA VAL A 45 3.40 10.42 -7.74
C VAL A 45 3.36 9.32 -6.69
N TRP A 46 3.49 9.68 -5.42
CA TRP A 46 3.29 8.75 -4.31
C TRP A 46 1.87 8.90 -3.80
N LEU A 47 1.04 7.89 -4.06
CA LEU A 47 -0.35 7.85 -3.62
C LEU A 47 -0.42 7.26 -2.22
N ARG A 48 -1.05 7.99 -1.31
CA ARG A 48 -1.29 7.49 0.04
C ARG A 48 -2.56 6.65 0.06
N GLN A 49 -2.37 5.33 0.10
CA GLN A 49 -3.44 4.36 0.21
C GLN A 49 -3.62 3.92 1.65
N SER A 50 -4.84 3.56 1.99
CA SER A 50 -5.17 2.99 3.28
C SER A 50 -5.95 1.71 3.08
N THR A 51 -5.69 0.76 3.97
CA THR A 51 -6.33 -0.55 4.00
C THR A 51 -6.73 -0.84 5.42
N ALA A 52 -7.95 -1.32 5.63
CA ALA A 52 -8.43 -1.71 6.94
C ALA A 52 -8.94 -3.14 6.92
N GLN A 53 -8.79 -3.83 8.05
CA GLN A 53 -9.26 -5.19 8.25
C GLN A 53 -9.77 -5.34 9.68
N ALA A 54 -10.84 -6.13 9.83
CA ALA A 54 -11.23 -6.64 11.14
C ALA A 54 -10.37 -7.85 11.47
N VAL A 55 -9.94 -7.99 12.72
CA VAL A 55 -9.26 -9.19 13.21
C VAL A 55 -9.88 -9.63 14.53
N VAL A 56 -9.88 -10.93 14.76
CA VAL A 56 -10.24 -11.54 16.03
C VAL A 56 -8.96 -12.02 16.69
N LEU A 57 -8.73 -11.55 17.90
CA LEU A 57 -7.61 -11.94 18.74
C LEU A 57 -8.08 -12.96 19.77
N ASP A 58 -7.26 -13.99 19.99
CA ASP A 58 -7.47 -14.97 21.04
C ASP A 58 -7.12 -14.41 22.44
N VAL A 59 -7.14 -15.29 23.44
CA VAL A 59 -6.87 -14.95 24.84
C VAL A 59 -5.43 -14.51 25.10
N HIS A 60 -4.53 -14.80 24.17
CA HIS A 60 -3.12 -14.43 24.21
C HIS A 60 -2.82 -13.17 23.39
N GLY A 61 -3.81 -12.63 22.69
CA GLY A 61 -3.64 -11.48 21.79
C GLY A 61 -3.17 -11.87 20.39
N GLU A 62 -3.14 -13.16 20.06
CA GLU A 62 -2.73 -13.66 18.75
C GLU A 62 -3.91 -13.64 17.78
N VAL A 63 -3.64 -13.39 16.50
CA VAL A 63 -4.68 -13.36 15.46
C VAL A 63 -5.24 -14.76 15.25
N ALA A 64 -6.49 -14.96 15.67
CA ALA A 64 -7.22 -16.20 15.48
C ALA A 64 -8.00 -16.23 14.16
N LEU A 65 -8.52 -15.07 13.73
CA LEU A 65 -9.30 -14.95 12.49
C LEU A 65 -9.16 -13.56 11.88
N GLU A 66 -9.01 -13.50 10.56
CA GLU A 66 -9.01 -12.26 9.80
C GLU A 66 -10.33 -12.09 9.04
N GLY A 67 -10.88 -10.88 9.07
CA GLY A 67 -12.05 -10.47 8.30
C GLY A 67 -11.68 -10.08 6.86
N VAL A 68 -12.63 -9.46 6.17
CA VAL A 68 -12.43 -9.01 4.79
C VAL A 68 -11.48 -7.80 4.78
N HIS A 69 -10.53 -7.79 3.84
CA HIS A 69 -9.70 -6.62 3.59
C HIS A 69 -10.47 -5.57 2.79
N HIS A 70 -10.48 -4.34 3.31
CA HIS A 70 -11.07 -3.18 2.64
C HIS A 70 -9.94 -2.25 2.20
N ASN A 71 -10.00 -1.75 0.96
CA ASN A 71 -9.03 -0.80 0.40
C ASN A 71 -9.70 0.51 -0.02
N ASP A 72 -8.87 1.55 -0.16
CA ASP A 72 -9.32 2.93 -0.37
C ASP A 72 -9.26 3.41 -1.82
N ALA A 73 -9.60 2.53 -2.77
CA ALA A 73 -9.61 2.88 -4.19
C ALA A 73 -10.45 4.16 -4.49
N TYR A 74 -11.51 4.40 -3.71
CA TYR A 74 -12.48 5.50 -3.91
C TYR A 74 -12.47 6.58 -2.82
N GLY A 75 -11.41 6.65 -2.01
CA GLY A 75 -11.19 7.77 -1.08
C GLY A 75 -10.41 7.35 0.15
N PHE A 76 -9.48 8.20 0.57
CA PHE A 76 -8.60 7.94 1.71
C PHE A 76 -9.36 7.71 3.02
N LEU A 77 -8.96 6.68 3.77
CA LEU A 77 -9.51 6.21 5.04
C LEU A 77 -10.97 5.72 5.04
N LYS A 78 -11.60 5.55 3.87
CA LYS A 78 -12.96 5.00 3.78
C LYS A 78 -13.03 3.51 4.10
N SER A 79 -11.91 2.79 4.00
CA SER A 79 -11.79 1.36 4.28
C SER A 79 -12.15 1.03 5.72
N ILE A 80 -12.00 2.00 6.63
CA ILE A 80 -12.41 1.90 8.03
C ILE A 80 -13.90 1.61 8.15
N GLU A 81 -14.75 2.21 7.30
CA GLU A 81 -16.21 2.05 7.38
C GLU A 81 -16.58 0.56 7.19
N GLY A 82 -16.13 -0.04 6.08
CA GLY A 82 -16.37 -1.46 5.80
C GLY A 82 -15.73 -2.42 6.80
N ALA A 83 -14.49 -2.13 7.23
CA ALA A 83 -13.82 -2.96 8.23
C ALA A 83 -14.51 -2.89 9.59
N THR A 84 -15.07 -1.75 9.96
CA THR A 84 -15.81 -1.56 11.21
C THR A 84 -17.15 -2.30 11.17
N GLU A 85 -17.90 -2.20 10.08
CA GLU A 85 -19.13 -2.98 9.89
C GLU A 85 -18.87 -4.49 9.98
N ASN A 86 -17.74 -4.94 9.42
CA ASN A 86 -17.31 -6.33 9.52
C ASN A 86 -16.97 -6.69 10.98
N ALA A 87 -16.19 -5.86 11.66
CA ALA A 87 -15.80 -6.07 13.04
C ALA A 87 -17.00 -6.14 14.00
N VAL A 88 -18.03 -5.32 13.80
CA VAL A 88 -19.28 -5.41 14.58
C VAL A 88 -19.97 -6.76 14.36
N LYS A 89 -20.14 -7.18 13.11
CA LYS A 89 -20.76 -8.49 12.78
C LYS A 89 -19.94 -9.65 13.34
N MET A 90 -18.61 -9.56 13.30
CA MET A 90 -17.73 -10.55 13.91
C MET A 90 -17.89 -10.56 15.43
N ALA A 91 -17.85 -9.40 16.09
CA ALA A 91 -18.03 -9.29 17.54
C ALA A 91 -19.37 -9.88 18.00
N GLU A 92 -20.46 -9.62 17.28
CA GLU A 92 -21.77 -10.23 17.52
C GLU A 92 -21.73 -11.76 17.36
N SER A 93 -21.13 -12.25 16.28
CA SER A 93 -21.03 -13.69 15.99
C SER A 93 -20.23 -14.46 17.04
N PHE A 94 -19.17 -13.84 17.58
CA PHE A 94 -18.34 -14.41 18.65
C PHE A 94 -18.83 -14.07 20.06
N ALA A 95 -19.96 -13.34 20.18
CA ALA A 95 -20.44 -12.78 21.45
C ALA A 95 -19.33 -12.04 22.24
N ALA A 96 -18.44 -11.36 21.51
CA ALA A 96 -17.33 -10.61 22.09
C ALA A 96 -17.87 -9.38 22.84
N LYS A 97 -17.56 -9.31 24.13
CA LYS A 97 -17.97 -8.24 25.04
C LYS A 97 -16.74 -7.53 25.59
N SER A 98 -16.96 -6.50 26.40
CA SER A 98 -15.86 -5.77 27.03
C SER A 98 -14.95 -6.63 27.92
N ASP A 99 -15.49 -7.72 28.47
CA ASP A 99 -14.85 -8.67 29.36
C ASP A 99 -14.57 -10.03 28.71
N SER A 100 -14.82 -10.19 27.40
CA SER A 100 -14.57 -11.47 26.75
C SER A 100 -13.08 -11.76 26.60
N ALA A 101 -12.73 -13.04 26.68
CA ALA A 101 -11.37 -13.51 26.47
C ALA A 101 -10.91 -13.32 25.01
N ILE A 102 -11.87 -13.30 24.07
CA ILE A 102 -11.67 -12.97 22.66
C ILE A 102 -11.86 -11.46 22.48
N THR A 103 -11.04 -10.84 21.63
CA THR A 103 -11.16 -9.41 21.31
C THR A 103 -11.30 -9.25 19.80
N VAL A 104 -12.22 -8.40 19.34
CA VAL A 104 -12.28 -8.02 17.92
C VAL A 104 -11.71 -6.63 17.75
N GLU A 105 -10.82 -6.45 16.80
CA GLU A 105 -10.14 -5.19 16.53
C GLU A 105 -10.25 -4.78 15.06
N VAL A 106 -10.21 -3.47 14.81
CA VAL A 106 -10.08 -2.91 13.46
C VAL A 106 -8.67 -2.38 13.29
N TRP A 107 -7.90 -3.04 12.44
CA TRP A 107 -6.53 -2.67 12.12
C TRP A 107 -6.51 -1.85 10.83
N LEU A 108 -5.93 -0.66 10.91
CA LEU A 108 -5.71 0.23 9.78
C LEU A 108 -4.22 0.25 9.42
N THR A 109 -3.92 0.11 8.14
CA THR A 109 -2.58 0.28 7.58
C THR A 109 -2.63 1.38 6.54
N VAL A 110 -1.69 2.33 6.60
CA VAL A 110 -1.52 3.37 5.59
C VAL A 110 -0.16 3.23 4.93
N LYS A 111 -0.17 3.26 3.59
CA LYS A 111 1.01 3.05 2.77
C LYS A 111 1.11 4.09 1.68
N GLU A 112 2.32 4.37 1.23
CA GLU A 112 2.57 5.13 0.00
C GLU A 112 2.93 4.17 -1.13
N ILE A 113 2.16 4.26 -2.22
CA ILE A 113 2.32 3.45 -3.43
C ILE A 113 2.60 4.40 -4.59
N PRO A 114 3.69 4.20 -5.34
CA PRO A 114 4.01 5.07 -6.45
C PRO A 114 3.17 4.74 -7.67
N ALA A 115 2.84 5.77 -8.45
CA ALA A 115 2.09 5.67 -9.69
C ALA A 115 2.65 6.63 -10.74
N VAL A 116 2.56 6.25 -12.00
CA VAL A 116 2.92 7.12 -13.13
C VAL A 116 1.71 7.99 -13.49
N SER A 117 1.88 9.31 -13.47
CA SER A 117 0.82 10.25 -13.87
C SER A 117 0.45 10.09 -15.35
N ALA A 118 -0.85 10.11 -15.65
CA ALA A 118 -1.32 10.14 -17.04
C ALA A 118 -1.12 11.53 -17.68
N PRO A 119 -0.86 11.63 -19.00
CA PRO A 119 -0.55 12.90 -19.68
C PRO A 119 -1.70 13.92 -19.78
N SER A 120 -2.85 13.68 -19.16
CA SER A 120 -4.01 14.59 -19.22
C SER A 120 -4.46 15.00 -17.81
N PRO A 121 -4.38 16.30 -17.46
CA PRO A 121 -4.51 16.78 -16.10
C PRO A 121 -5.90 17.34 -15.85
N HIS A 122 -6.96 16.55 -15.88
CA HIS A 122 -8.27 17.02 -15.42
C HIS A 122 -8.80 16.12 -14.31
N ALA A 123 -7.99 15.95 -13.26
CA ALA A 123 -8.53 15.62 -11.94
C ALA A 123 -9.41 16.81 -11.53
N ARG A 124 -10.71 16.74 -11.80
CA ARG A 124 -11.67 17.69 -11.22
C ARG A 124 -11.50 17.63 -9.71
N LYS A 125 -11.56 18.77 -9.01
CA LYS A 125 -11.46 18.82 -7.55
C LYS A 125 -12.48 17.84 -6.94
N GLY A 126 -12.00 16.81 -6.25
CA GLY A 126 -12.83 15.75 -5.65
C GLY A 126 -13.16 14.55 -6.55
N ALA A 127 -12.67 14.49 -7.80
CA ALA A 127 -12.80 13.33 -8.67
C ALA A 127 -11.53 12.45 -8.63
N PRO A 128 -11.66 11.12 -8.73
CA PRO A 128 -10.51 10.22 -8.87
C PRO A 128 -9.60 10.66 -10.02
N ALA A 129 -8.31 10.75 -9.75
CA ALA A 129 -7.30 11.04 -10.76
C ALA A 129 -6.96 9.76 -11.53
N ARG A 130 -6.58 9.92 -12.80
CA ARG A 130 -6.17 8.82 -13.69
C ARG A 130 -4.65 8.63 -13.63
N TYR A 131 -4.24 7.39 -13.45
CA TYR A 131 -2.84 6.96 -13.39
C TYR A 131 -2.60 5.87 -14.43
N LEU A 132 -1.39 5.85 -15.00
CA LEU A 132 -1.04 4.91 -16.07
C LEU A 132 -0.75 3.52 -15.52
N SER A 133 0.07 3.41 -14.48
CA SER A 133 0.46 2.14 -13.89
C SER A 133 1.19 2.35 -12.56
N VAL A 134 1.28 1.28 -11.76
CA VAL A 134 2.27 1.15 -10.68
C VAL A 134 3.59 0.70 -11.32
N PRO A 135 4.72 1.39 -11.12
CA PRO A 135 5.98 1.04 -11.78
C PRO A 135 6.73 -0.12 -11.09
N GLU A 136 6.18 -1.33 -11.15
CA GLU A 136 6.68 -2.52 -10.43
C GLU A 136 8.12 -2.92 -10.79
N ASP A 137 8.57 -2.64 -12.02
CA ASP A 137 9.87 -3.01 -12.58
C ASP A 137 10.91 -1.87 -12.56
N TRP A 138 10.56 -0.71 -11.98
CA TRP A 138 11.45 0.44 -11.94
C TRP A 138 12.36 0.36 -10.72
N CYS A 139 13.56 0.90 -10.88
CA CYS A 139 14.61 0.92 -9.86
C CYS A 139 15.40 2.24 -9.95
N ARG A 140 16.15 2.58 -8.89
CA ARG A 140 17.06 3.73 -8.96
C ARG A 140 18.32 3.36 -9.73
N PRO A 141 18.89 4.24 -10.57
CA PRO A 141 20.11 3.94 -11.31
C PRO A 141 21.29 3.53 -10.42
N ASP A 142 21.32 4.00 -9.17
CA ASP A 142 22.37 3.70 -8.20
C ASP A 142 22.08 2.47 -7.30
N ASP A 143 20.94 1.80 -7.50
CA ASP A 143 20.49 0.64 -6.71
C ASP A 143 21.58 -0.46 -6.66
N PRO A 144 21.96 -0.94 -5.47
CA PRO A 144 23.03 -1.93 -5.33
C PRO A 144 22.69 -3.28 -5.96
N VAL A 145 21.41 -3.66 -6.01
CA VAL A 145 20.93 -4.88 -6.67
C VAL A 145 21.08 -4.74 -8.18
N LEU A 146 20.82 -3.55 -8.74
CA LEU A 146 21.08 -3.27 -10.15
C LEU A 146 22.56 -3.36 -10.49
N LYS A 147 23.42 -2.75 -9.68
CA LYS A 147 24.86 -2.81 -9.87
C LYS A 147 25.36 -4.25 -9.81
N ALA A 148 24.92 -5.03 -8.83
CA ALA A 148 25.27 -6.45 -8.70
C ALA A 148 24.81 -7.31 -9.90
N ARG A 149 23.62 -7.03 -10.45
CA ARG A 149 23.12 -7.70 -11.67
C ARG A 149 23.92 -7.32 -12.92
N ALA A 150 24.42 -6.09 -13.00
CA ALA A 150 25.20 -5.59 -14.13
C ALA A 150 26.68 -6.06 -14.10
N THR A 151 27.27 -6.32 -12.93
CA THR A 151 28.70 -6.64 -12.76
C THR A 151 29.08 -8.11 -13.03
N GLY A 152 28.32 -8.83 -13.86
CA GLY A 152 28.74 -10.15 -14.34
C GLY A 152 28.51 -11.32 -13.37
N ALA A 153 27.55 -11.20 -12.44
CA ALA A 153 27.06 -12.33 -11.66
C ALA A 153 26.62 -13.48 -12.60
N THR A 154 26.98 -14.72 -12.24
CA THR A 154 26.54 -15.93 -12.95
C THR A 154 25.01 -15.97 -13.03
N PRO A 155 24.42 -16.67 -14.01
CA PRO A 155 22.96 -16.79 -14.12
C PRO A 155 22.29 -17.27 -12.81
N GLN A 156 22.95 -18.16 -12.06
CA GLN A 156 22.48 -18.64 -10.75
C GLN A 156 22.55 -17.57 -9.66
N GLU A 157 23.62 -16.78 -9.60
CA GLU A 157 23.73 -15.64 -8.68
C GLU A 157 22.71 -14.56 -9.00
N ARG A 158 22.44 -14.29 -10.28
CA ARG A 158 21.39 -13.35 -10.71
C ARG A 158 19.99 -13.80 -10.33
N ALA A 159 19.72 -15.11 -10.41
CA ALA A 159 18.44 -15.69 -9.99
C ALA A 159 18.23 -15.64 -8.47
N ALA A 160 19.31 -15.67 -7.69
CA ALA A 160 19.27 -15.56 -6.23
C ALA A 160 19.11 -14.11 -5.73
N LEU A 161 19.39 -13.10 -6.56
CA LEU A 161 19.22 -11.70 -6.19
C LEU A 161 17.73 -11.33 -6.17
N PRO A 162 17.25 -10.63 -5.12
CA PRO A 162 15.88 -10.14 -5.08
C PRO A 162 15.59 -9.27 -6.31
N PRO A 163 14.33 -9.19 -6.76
CA PRO A 163 13.97 -8.29 -7.85
C PRO A 163 14.34 -6.85 -7.46
N PRO A 164 15.12 -6.12 -8.28
CA PRO A 164 15.37 -4.71 -8.05
C PRO A 164 14.03 -3.99 -8.12
N SER A 165 13.67 -3.30 -7.04
CA SER A 165 12.45 -2.52 -6.96
C SER A 165 12.76 -1.25 -6.20
N PHE A 166 12.69 -0.12 -6.91
CA PHE A 166 12.61 1.20 -6.30
C PHE A 166 11.31 1.35 -5.49
N ILE A 167 10.30 0.57 -5.89
CA ILE A 167 8.90 0.73 -5.51
C ILE A 167 8.54 -0.37 -4.54
N ARG A 168 8.89 -0.13 -3.28
CA ARG A 168 8.29 -0.87 -2.17
C ARG A 168 7.24 0.03 -1.53
N GLU A 169 6.11 -0.56 -1.19
CA GLU A 169 5.10 0.13 -0.40
C GLU A 169 5.75 0.64 0.89
N ARG A 170 5.71 1.96 1.11
CA ARG A 170 6.20 2.54 2.36
C ARG A 170 5.06 2.49 3.36
N VAL A 171 5.11 1.57 4.32
CA VAL A 171 4.15 1.56 5.43
C VAL A 171 4.44 2.76 6.32
N LEU A 172 3.52 3.73 6.34
CA LEU A 172 3.63 4.92 7.17
C LEU A 172 3.21 4.63 8.61
N PHE A 173 2.07 3.94 8.78
CA PHE A 173 1.62 3.51 10.09
C PHE A 173 0.70 2.30 10.03
N LYS A 174 0.65 1.59 11.15
CA LYS A 174 -0.35 0.58 11.48
C LYS A 174 -0.94 0.90 12.84
N ALA A 175 -2.25 0.86 12.96
CA ALA A 175 -2.91 1.18 14.22
C ALA A 175 -4.19 0.37 14.43
N VAL A 176 -4.46 0.05 15.69
CA VAL A 176 -5.78 -0.37 16.15
C VAL A 176 -6.66 0.88 16.25
N THR A 177 -7.69 0.95 15.42
CA THR A 177 -8.62 2.09 15.38
C THR A 177 -9.85 1.86 16.27
N TRP A 178 -10.23 0.60 16.48
CA TRP A 178 -11.29 0.21 17.40
C TRP A 178 -11.07 -1.20 17.95
N SER A 179 -11.68 -1.47 19.10
CA SER A 179 -11.70 -2.77 19.76
C SER A 179 -13.06 -3.01 20.41
N SER A 180 -13.54 -4.25 20.40
CA SER A 180 -14.77 -4.69 21.09
C SER A 180 -14.73 -4.48 22.61
N ARG A 181 -13.55 -4.18 23.17
CA ARG A 181 -13.38 -3.78 24.58
C ARG A 181 -13.86 -2.38 24.90
N LYS A 182 -14.05 -1.54 23.88
CA LYS A 182 -14.47 -0.14 24.01
C LYS A 182 -15.94 0.02 23.68
N ALA A 183 -16.47 1.22 23.90
CA ALA A 183 -17.78 1.62 23.43
C ALA A 183 -17.93 1.36 21.92
N PRO A 184 -19.19 1.25 21.43
CA PRO A 184 -19.45 1.06 20.01
C PRO A 184 -18.67 2.05 19.13
N PRO A 185 -18.19 1.61 17.96
CA PRO A 185 -17.31 2.41 17.13
C PRO A 185 -18.04 3.64 16.58
N ASP A 186 -17.42 4.81 16.74
CA ASP A 186 -17.74 6.03 15.99
C ASP A 186 -16.72 6.16 14.86
N TRP A 187 -17.16 5.85 13.64
CA TRP A 187 -16.27 5.83 12.48
C TRP A 187 -15.80 7.23 12.08
N GLU A 188 -16.56 8.30 12.36
CA GLU A 188 -16.11 9.67 12.08
C GLU A 188 -14.97 10.06 13.00
N GLN A 189 -15.09 9.72 14.29
CA GLN A 189 -14.02 9.92 15.26
C GLN A 189 -12.79 9.07 14.92
N MET A 190 -12.97 7.78 14.60
CA MET A 190 -11.87 6.89 14.21
C MET A 190 -11.13 7.40 12.98
N ARG A 191 -11.88 7.88 11.98
CA ARG A 191 -11.30 8.49 10.77
C ARG A 191 -10.57 9.79 11.10
N SER A 192 -11.11 10.63 11.99
CA SER A 192 -10.46 11.86 12.43
C SER A 192 -9.14 11.57 13.14
N ASP A 193 -9.12 10.62 14.08
CA ASP A 193 -7.93 10.18 14.79
C ASP A 193 -6.89 9.57 13.84
N ALA A 194 -7.35 8.74 12.89
CA ALA A 194 -6.49 8.14 11.87
C ALA A 194 -5.90 9.21 10.93
N CYS A 195 -6.69 10.22 10.54
CA CYS A 195 -6.22 11.37 9.78
C CYS A 195 -5.12 12.11 10.55
N ALA A 196 -5.36 12.48 11.80
CA ALA A 196 -4.39 13.20 12.61
C ALA A 196 -3.05 12.43 12.67
N ARG A 197 -3.10 11.13 12.96
CA ARG A 197 -1.91 10.26 12.98
C ARG A 197 -1.23 10.09 11.62
N ALA A 198 -2.01 10.03 10.53
CA ALA A 198 -1.49 9.89 9.17
C ALA A 198 -0.75 11.14 8.68
N TYR A 199 -1.13 12.33 9.17
CA TYR A 199 -0.59 13.62 8.73
C TYR A 199 0.45 14.21 9.68
N ASP A 200 0.35 13.96 10.99
CA ASP A 200 1.27 14.55 11.98
C ASP A 200 2.65 13.87 12.02
N GLY A 201 2.81 12.68 11.41
CA GLY A 201 4.08 11.94 11.44
C GLY A 201 4.55 11.54 12.85
N THR A 202 3.72 11.74 13.86
CA THR A 202 4.01 11.45 15.26
C THR A 202 3.79 9.96 15.53
N LEU A 203 4.94 9.30 15.69
CA LEU A 203 5.13 7.88 15.91
C LEU A 203 4.66 7.46 17.31
N THR A 204 3.83 6.41 17.37
CA THR A 204 4.16 5.23 18.18
C THR A 204 3.57 4.00 17.50
N ALA A 205 4.42 3.00 17.27
CA ALA A 205 3.94 1.62 17.18
C ALA A 205 3.21 1.33 18.50
N ALA A 206 1.95 0.91 18.42
CA ALA A 206 1.35 0.25 19.57
C ALA A 206 2.15 -1.05 19.76
N ALA A 207 2.71 -1.18 20.96
CA ALA A 207 3.49 -2.33 21.42
C ALA A 207 2.69 -3.64 21.35
#